data_AF-A0A7J9H5E3-F1
#
_entry.id   AF-A0A7J9H5E3-F1
#
_cell.length_a   1.000
_cell.length_b   1.000
_cell.length_c   1.000
_cell.angle_alpha   90.00
_cell.angle_beta   90.00
_cell.angle_gamma   90.00
#
_symmetry.space_group_name_H-M   'P 1'
#
loop_
_entity.id
_entity.type
_entity.pdbx_description
1 polymer ?
#
loop_
_entity_poly.entity_id
_entity_poly.type
_entity_poly.pdbx_seq_one_letter_code
_entity_poly.pdbx_strand_id
1 'polypeptide(L)'
;MIHDWAFTDTYYILFGNRIKLDIIGSMTAVCGLSPMISALSVNPSKSTSPIYLLPRFPSEKSAGQRDWRVPVEAPSRKWLLHVGNAFEIKDIDGNSMIQIQACACSYQWFNFQKLFGYNWQSGQLDPSIMNVKQHENESLVPHLVHVTIKLDTNGSCHECSMENMNEWNKPSDFPIINPEFSGKKNTCIYAATSSGKRQALPHFPFDMVMKLNLSSKTVSTWSAGARRFIGEPIFVPKGTEEEDGYILVVEYAVSIQRCYLVILDPKRIGESDRVVARFEVPKHLNFPLGFHGFWAKND
;
A
#
# COMPACT_ATOMS: atom_id res chain seq x y z
N MET A 1 10.79 5.96 10.65
CA MET A 1 10.67 4.58 10.15
C MET A 1 10.46 4.67 8.66
N ILE A 2 11.20 3.89 7.88
CA ILE A 2 10.92 3.70 6.46
C ILE A 2 10.28 2.32 6.38
N HIS A 3 8.98 2.26 6.05
CA HIS A 3 8.26 1.00 5.89
C HIS A 3 8.42 0.47 4.47
N ASP A 4 8.27 1.37 3.50
CA ASP A 4 8.42 1.07 2.08
C ASP A 4 9.16 2.21 1.35
N TRP A 5 9.55 1.95 0.11
CA TRP A 5 10.30 2.84 -0.75
C TRP A 5 9.90 2.66 -2.22
N ALA A 6 10.25 3.63 -3.04
CA ALA A 6 10.03 3.57 -4.49
C ALA A 6 11.31 3.95 -5.23
N PHE A 7 11.29 3.78 -6.54
CA PHE A 7 12.32 4.36 -7.40
C PHE A 7 11.69 4.89 -8.68
N THR A 8 12.42 5.82 -9.27
CA THR A 8 12.21 6.34 -10.62
C THR A 8 13.52 6.15 -11.39
N ASP A 9 13.60 6.61 -12.63
CA ASP A 9 14.85 6.53 -13.40
C ASP A 9 16.01 7.24 -12.70
N THR A 10 15.76 8.32 -11.96
CA THR A 10 16.84 9.13 -11.37
C THR A 10 16.89 9.13 -9.84
N TYR A 11 15.81 8.76 -9.12
CA TYR A 11 15.76 8.79 -7.65
C TYR A 11 15.34 7.47 -7.01
N TYR A 12 15.95 7.16 -5.87
CA TYR A 12 15.33 6.36 -4.82
C TYR A 12 14.48 7.28 -3.94
N ILE A 13 13.28 6.83 -3.58
CA ILE A 13 12.28 7.62 -2.84
C ILE A 13 11.99 6.90 -1.53
N LEU A 14 12.31 7.55 -0.40
CA LEU A 14 12.11 6.98 0.93
C LEU A 14 11.04 7.76 1.70
N PHE A 15 10.05 7.04 2.23
CA PHE A 15 8.99 7.62 3.05
C PHE A 15 9.38 7.61 4.53
N GLY A 16 9.70 8.78 5.07
CA GLY A 16 10.20 8.92 6.43
C GLY A 16 9.09 9.00 7.49
N ASN A 17 8.29 7.95 7.66
CA ASN A 17 7.22 7.96 8.67
C ASN A 17 7.77 8.33 10.06
N ARG A 18 7.10 9.29 10.71
CA ARG A 18 7.61 9.88 11.96
C ARG A 18 7.30 8.98 13.14
N ILE A 19 8.35 8.58 13.82
CA ILE A 19 8.28 7.80 15.06
C ILE A 19 9.00 8.57 16.16
N LYS A 20 8.70 8.21 17.40
CA LYS A 20 9.41 8.63 18.60
C LYS A 20 9.57 7.42 19.52
N LEU A 21 10.54 7.49 20.42
CA LEU A 21 10.68 6.48 21.46
C LEU A 21 9.53 6.60 22.47
N ASP A 22 8.98 5.47 22.86
CA ASP A 22 8.14 5.33 24.04
C ASP A 22 9.05 4.93 25.21
N ILE A 23 9.21 5.80 26.21
CA ILE A 23 10.17 5.57 27.30
C ILE A 23 9.77 4.34 28.14
N ILE A 24 8.49 4.22 28.48
CA ILE A 24 7.98 3.11 29.29
C ILE A 24 8.05 1.81 28.47
N GLY A 25 7.63 1.87 27.21
CA GLY A 25 7.75 0.77 26.26
C GLY A 25 9.20 0.32 26.06
N SER A 26 10.15 1.26 25.98
CA SER A 26 11.58 0.96 25.83
C SER A 26 12.15 0.29 27.06
N MET A 27 11.84 0.79 28.27
CA MET A 27 12.31 0.19 29.51
C MET A 27 11.79 -1.24 29.67
N THR A 28 10.50 -1.45 29.41
CA THR A 28 9.89 -2.79 29.49
C THR A 28 10.48 -3.73 28.44
N ALA A 29 10.76 -3.25 27.22
CA ALA A 29 11.35 -4.07 26.17
C ALA A 29 12.78 -4.49 26.50
N VAL A 30 13.62 -3.57 26.99
CA VAL A 30 15.00 -3.87 27.43
C VAL A 30 15.03 -4.85 28.59
N CYS A 31 14.05 -4.79 29.49
CA CYS A 31 13.90 -5.75 30.60
C CYS A 31 13.28 -7.10 30.17
N GLY A 32 12.98 -7.31 28.88
CA GLY A 32 12.34 -8.53 28.39
C GLY A 32 10.87 -8.69 28.80
N LEU A 33 10.23 -7.63 29.29
CA LEU A 33 8.82 -7.63 29.72
C LEU A 33 7.85 -7.27 28.60
N SER A 34 8.33 -6.76 27.48
CA SER A 34 7.53 -6.47 26.28
C SER A 34 8.36 -6.66 25.01
N PRO A 35 7.73 -6.82 23.82
CA PRO A 35 8.46 -6.90 22.56
C PRO A 35 9.08 -5.54 22.20
N MET A 36 10.18 -5.56 21.42
CA MET A 36 10.89 -4.34 21.00
C MET A 36 10.01 -3.31 20.26
N ILE A 37 8.94 -3.76 19.59
CA ILE A 37 8.00 -2.85 18.92
C ILE A 37 7.29 -1.89 19.89
N SER A 38 7.16 -2.27 21.17
CA SER A 38 6.61 -1.43 22.24
C SER A 38 7.49 -0.21 22.54
N ALA A 39 8.78 -0.23 22.18
CA ALA A 39 9.68 0.91 22.33
C ALA A 39 9.37 2.05 21.34
N LEU A 40 8.51 1.82 20.34
CA LEU A 40 8.19 2.77 19.29
C LEU A 40 6.76 3.29 19.43
N SER A 41 6.62 4.59 19.25
CA SER A 41 5.35 5.29 19.14
C SER A 41 5.32 6.12 17.86
N VAL A 42 4.15 6.29 17.28
CA VAL A 42 3.98 7.23 16.17
C VAL A 42 4.19 8.68 16.65
N ASN A 43 4.67 9.55 15.78
CA ASN A 43 4.95 10.96 16.11
C ASN A 43 4.19 11.92 15.17
N PRO A 44 2.94 12.29 15.50
CA PRO A 44 2.08 13.14 14.66
C PRO A 44 2.32 14.66 14.87
N SER A 45 3.48 15.06 15.41
CA SER A 45 3.77 16.44 15.81
C SER A 45 3.86 17.45 14.66
N LYS A 46 4.21 16.98 13.46
CA LYS A 46 4.25 17.80 12.24
C LYS A 46 3.02 17.51 11.37
N SER A 47 2.54 18.56 10.69
CA SER A 47 1.39 18.50 9.77
C SER A 47 1.73 17.93 8.39
N THR A 48 3.00 17.74 8.09
CA THR A 48 3.51 17.27 6.79
C THR A 48 3.93 15.80 6.84
N SER A 49 4.38 15.22 5.74
CA SER A 49 5.05 13.90 5.69
C SER A 49 6.36 14.02 4.93
N PRO A 50 7.50 13.55 5.49
CA PRO A 50 8.80 13.77 4.86
C PRO A 50 9.08 12.67 3.84
N ILE A 51 9.45 13.08 2.63
CA ILE A 51 9.82 12.22 1.51
C ILE A 51 11.25 12.57 1.11
N TYR A 52 12.15 11.61 1.24
CA TYR A 52 13.55 11.79 0.87
C TYR A 52 13.76 11.34 -0.58
N LEU A 53 14.45 12.17 -1.35
CA LEU A 53 14.78 11.90 -2.75
C LEU A 53 16.29 11.71 -2.85
N LEU A 54 16.72 10.46 -2.96
CA LEU A 54 18.12 10.07 -3.04
C LEU A 54 18.49 9.83 -4.50
N PRO A 55 19.46 10.55 -5.09
CA PRO A 55 19.83 10.33 -6.47
C PRO A 55 20.44 8.93 -6.65
N ARG A 56 19.98 8.18 -7.67
CA ARG A 56 20.49 6.85 -8.02
C ARG A 56 21.87 6.90 -8.65
N PHE A 57 22.11 7.94 -9.45
CA PHE A 57 23.35 8.14 -10.21
C PHE A 57 23.92 9.54 -9.93
N PRO A 58 24.58 9.75 -8.78
CA PRO A 58 25.02 11.08 -8.32
C PRO A 58 26.02 11.78 -9.25
N SER A 59 26.71 11.02 -10.10
CA SER A 59 27.65 11.53 -11.09
C SER A 59 26.98 12.11 -12.34
N GLU A 60 25.69 11.88 -12.55
CA GLU A 60 24.95 12.43 -13.68
C GLU A 60 24.39 13.81 -13.37
N LYS A 61 24.39 14.70 -14.37
CA LYS A 61 23.77 16.04 -14.26
C LYS A 61 22.28 15.98 -13.90
N SER A 62 21.62 14.85 -14.16
CA SER A 62 20.21 14.58 -13.89
C SER A 62 19.86 14.51 -12.40
N ALA A 63 20.84 14.26 -11.51
CA ALA A 63 20.62 14.05 -10.08
C ALA A 63 20.27 15.34 -9.28
N GLY A 64 20.48 16.52 -9.87
CA GLY A 64 20.36 17.80 -9.18
C GLY A 64 21.45 18.00 -8.11
N GLN A 65 21.55 19.21 -7.55
CA GLN A 65 22.53 19.55 -6.49
C GLN A 65 21.91 19.55 -5.09
N ARG A 66 20.64 19.13 -4.98
CA ARG A 66 19.90 19.11 -3.72
C ARG A 66 20.59 18.21 -2.68
N ASP A 67 20.65 18.69 -1.43
CA ASP A 67 20.97 17.83 -0.29
C ASP A 67 19.81 16.85 -0.03
N TRP A 68 20.01 15.60 -0.45
CA TRP A 68 19.03 14.52 -0.31
C TRP A 68 18.67 14.22 1.16
N ARG A 69 19.48 14.68 2.12
CA ARG A 69 19.21 14.57 3.57
C ARG A 69 18.09 15.51 4.03
N VAL A 70 17.73 16.50 3.22
CA VAL A 70 16.60 17.40 3.48
C VAL A 70 15.36 16.88 2.73
N PRO A 71 14.34 16.38 3.44
CA PRO A 71 13.17 15.79 2.79
C PRO A 71 12.30 16.85 2.11
N VAL A 72 11.54 16.45 1.09
CA VAL A 72 10.35 17.18 0.66
C VAL A 72 9.29 16.98 1.73
N GLU A 73 8.73 18.06 2.24
CA GLU A 73 7.65 18.00 3.23
C GLU A 73 6.30 18.02 2.50
N ALA A 74 5.75 16.84 2.21
CA ALA A 74 4.44 16.72 1.58
C ALA A 74 3.33 17.26 2.50
N PRO A 75 2.35 18.03 2.00
CA PRO A 75 1.41 18.82 2.82
C PRO A 75 0.26 17.99 3.39
N SER A 76 0.56 16.83 3.98
CA SER A 76 -0.42 15.98 4.63
C SER A 76 0.23 15.16 5.73
N ARG A 77 -0.44 15.00 6.87
CA ARG A 77 0.02 14.18 8.00
C ARG A 77 -0.51 12.76 7.83
N LYS A 78 0.20 11.94 7.07
CA LYS A 78 -0.19 10.56 6.75
C LYS A 78 0.95 9.59 6.97
N TRP A 79 0.62 8.41 7.47
CA TRP A 79 1.53 7.30 7.57
C TRP A 79 1.50 6.56 6.23
N LEU A 80 2.58 6.59 5.47
CA LEU A 80 2.66 5.84 4.22
C LEU A 80 2.95 4.37 4.53
N LEU A 81 2.12 3.49 3.96
CA LEU A 81 2.21 2.05 4.12
C LEU A 81 2.98 1.51 2.93
N HIS A 82 2.31 1.18 1.85
CA HIS A 82 2.89 0.50 0.70
C HIS A 82 2.88 1.38 -0.55
N VAL A 83 3.87 1.19 -1.42
CA VAL A 83 3.99 1.89 -2.69
C VAL A 83 3.48 0.99 -3.81
N GLY A 84 2.65 1.54 -4.69
CA GLY A 84 2.25 0.84 -5.92
C GLY A 84 3.22 1.10 -7.07
N ASN A 85 3.62 2.36 -7.28
CA ASN A 85 4.57 2.75 -8.31
C ASN A 85 5.12 4.16 -8.07
N ALA A 86 6.26 4.48 -8.68
CA ALA A 86 6.70 5.86 -8.86
C ALA A 86 7.35 6.03 -10.24
N PHE A 87 7.20 7.21 -10.85
CA PHE A 87 7.86 7.54 -12.12
C PHE A 87 8.08 9.04 -12.26
N GLU A 88 8.91 9.42 -13.23
CA GLU A 88 9.22 10.80 -13.55
C GLU A 88 8.65 11.20 -14.91
N ILE A 89 8.19 12.45 -15.01
CA ILE A 89 7.87 13.11 -16.27
C ILE A 89 8.71 14.39 -16.33
N LYS A 90 9.45 14.59 -17.41
CA LYS A 90 10.19 15.84 -17.65
C LYS A 90 9.39 16.76 -18.56
N ASP A 91 9.40 18.05 -18.25
CA ASP A 91 8.86 19.07 -19.15
C ASP A 91 9.91 19.51 -20.20
N ILE A 92 9.51 20.44 -21.06
CA ILE A 92 10.34 20.96 -22.16
C ILE A 92 11.56 21.74 -21.61
N ASP A 93 11.43 22.33 -20.42
CA ASP A 93 12.47 23.12 -19.77
C ASP A 93 13.44 22.26 -18.93
N GLY A 94 13.19 20.94 -18.86
CA GLY A 94 13.98 19.99 -18.11
C GLY A 94 13.62 19.87 -16.62
N ASN A 95 12.57 20.54 -16.16
CA ASN A 95 12.03 20.34 -14.82
C ASN A 95 11.42 18.95 -14.73
N SER A 96 11.52 18.34 -13.56
CA SER A 96 11.09 16.97 -13.33
C SER A 96 9.87 16.93 -12.42
N MET A 97 8.84 16.23 -12.85
CA MET A 97 7.64 15.95 -12.06
C MET A 97 7.66 14.48 -11.65
N ILE A 98 7.93 14.24 -10.37
CA ILE A 98 7.84 12.91 -9.78
C ILE A 98 6.37 12.64 -9.44
N GLN A 99 5.90 11.47 -9.82
CA GLN A 99 4.57 10.95 -9.52
C GLN A 99 4.74 9.68 -8.69
N ILE A 100 4.08 9.62 -7.53
CA ILE A 100 4.15 8.48 -6.61
C ILE A 100 2.72 8.01 -6.32
N GLN A 101 2.48 6.73 -6.55
CA GLN A 101 1.24 6.04 -6.22
C GLN A 101 1.51 5.18 -4.99
N ALA A 102 0.79 5.43 -3.89
CA ALA A 102 1.01 4.73 -2.64
C ALA A 102 -0.30 4.52 -1.88
N CYS A 103 -0.27 3.70 -0.85
CA CYS A 103 -1.30 3.63 0.17
C CYS A 103 -0.81 4.37 1.43
N ALA A 104 -1.69 5.19 2.01
CA ALA A 104 -1.41 5.88 3.25
C ALA A 104 -2.63 5.91 4.18
N CYS A 105 -2.38 5.92 5.49
CA CYS A 105 -3.40 6.00 6.53
C CYS A 105 -3.15 7.18 7.48
N SER A 106 -4.09 7.43 8.40
CA SER A 106 -3.87 8.40 9.47
C SER A 106 -2.92 7.85 10.54
N TYR A 107 -2.10 8.73 11.11
CA TYR A 107 -1.32 8.46 12.32
C TYR A 107 -2.20 8.06 13.53
N GLN A 108 -3.48 8.45 13.53
CA GLN A 108 -4.41 8.07 14.60
C GLN A 108 -4.90 6.63 14.47
N TRP A 109 -4.97 6.12 13.23
CA TRP A 109 -5.38 4.75 12.96
C TRP A 109 -4.21 3.77 13.15
N PHE A 110 -3.00 4.18 12.74
CA PHE A 110 -1.83 3.31 12.81
C PHE A 110 -1.38 3.09 14.27
N ASN A 111 -1.29 1.83 14.69
CA ASN A 111 -0.91 1.47 16.06
C ASN A 111 0.08 0.29 16.08
N PHE A 112 1.34 0.57 16.41
CA PHE A 112 2.43 -0.41 16.51
C PHE A 112 2.16 -1.60 17.42
N GLN A 113 1.50 -1.37 18.57
CA GLN A 113 1.34 -2.39 19.59
C GLN A 113 0.21 -3.36 19.28
N LYS A 114 -0.67 -3.00 18.34
CA LYS A 114 -1.88 -3.75 18.01
C LYS A 114 -2.08 -3.88 16.50
N LEU A 115 -1.00 -3.87 15.72
CA LEU A 115 -1.06 -4.09 14.28
C LEU A 115 -1.79 -5.41 13.99
N PHE A 116 -2.81 -5.32 13.14
CA PHE A 116 -3.69 -6.44 12.77
C PHE A 116 -4.46 -7.08 13.94
N GLY A 117 -4.38 -6.50 15.15
CA GLY A 117 -5.06 -7.01 16.34
C GLY A 117 -4.35 -8.14 17.06
N TYR A 118 -3.09 -8.41 16.77
CA TYR A 118 -2.34 -9.44 17.48
C TYR A 118 -1.98 -8.98 18.90
N ASN A 119 -2.35 -9.78 19.89
CA ASN A 119 -1.96 -9.58 21.29
C ASN A 119 -0.86 -10.59 21.63
N TRP A 120 0.36 -10.09 21.80
CA TRP A 120 1.53 -10.91 22.09
C TRP A 120 1.49 -11.60 23.47
N GLN A 121 0.72 -11.09 24.44
CA GLN A 121 0.61 -11.68 25.78
C GLN A 121 -0.32 -12.89 25.79
N SER A 122 -1.45 -12.80 25.08
CA SER A 122 -2.43 -13.88 25.01
C SER A 122 -2.25 -14.81 23.80
N GLY A 123 -1.45 -14.40 22.80
CA GLY A 123 -1.34 -15.07 21.52
C GLY A 123 -2.59 -14.97 20.65
N GLN A 124 -3.57 -14.15 21.03
CA GLN A 124 -4.85 -14.02 20.31
C GLN A 124 -4.79 -12.94 19.24
N LEU A 125 -5.61 -13.11 18.20
CA LEU A 125 -5.77 -12.17 17.09
C LEU A 125 -7.19 -11.63 17.08
N ASP A 126 -7.35 -10.32 17.25
CA ASP A 126 -8.64 -9.62 17.13
C ASP A 126 -8.57 -8.51 16.05
N PRO A 127 -8.88 -8.83 14.78
CA PRO A 127 -8.78 -7.86 13.69
C PRO A 127 -9.81 -6.73 13.79
N SER A 128 -10.80 -6.81 14.71
CA SER A 128 -11.80 -5.77 14.89
C SER A 128 -11.18 -4.43 15.29
N ILE A 129 -10.01 -4.44 15.94
CA ILE A 129 -9.33 -3.20 16.34
C ILE A 129 -8.86 -2.34 15.16
N MET A 130 -8.69 -2.94 13.99
CA MET A 130 -8.30 -2.23 12.77
C MET A 130 -9.51 -1.53 12.10
N ASN A 131 -10.70 -1.68 12.68
CA ASN A 131 -11.92 -1.08 12.18
C ASN A 131 -12.27 0.15 13.00
N VAL A 132 -12.49 1.28 12.33
CA VAL A 132 -13.05 2.48 12.96
C VAL A 132 -14.55 2.31 13.19
N LYS A 133 -15.08 2.96 14.24
CA LYS A 133 -16.52 2.86 14.57
C LYS A 133 -17.36 3.49 13.47
N GLN A 134 -18.61 3.04 13.34
CA GLN A 134 -19.57 3.68 12.44
C GLN A 134 -19.66 5.18 12.79
N HIS A 135 -19.57 6.06 11.77
CA HIS A 135 -19.52 7.53 11.85
C HIS A 135 -18.18 8.18 12.22
N GLU A 136 -17.12 7.40 12.48
CA GLU A 136 -15.76 7.95 12.50
C GLU A 136 -15.27 8.26 11.08
N ASN A 137 -14.32 9.18 10.95
CA ASN A 137 -13.87 9.69 9.66
C ASN A 137 -13.17 8.57 8.86
N GLU A 138 -13.80 8.09 7.78
CA GLU A 138 -13.24 7.06 6.88
C GLU A 138 -11.86 7.45 6.34
N SER A 139 -11.49 8.73 6.31
CA SER A 139 -10.13 9.17 5.93
C SER A 139 -9.02 8.72 6.90
N LEU A 140 -9.37 8.10 8.03
CA LEU A 140 -8.41 7.52 8.97
C LEU A 140 -7.79 6.21 8.46
N VAL A 141 -8.57 5.37 7.79
CA VAL A 141 -8.13 4.05 7.32
C VAL A 141 -7.25 4.16 6.06
N PRO A 142 -6.49 3.12 5.69
CA PRO A 142 -5.60 3.13 4.52
C PRO A 142 -6.35 3.44 3.22
N HIS A 143 -5.83 4.36 2.42
CA HIS A 143 -6.38 4.71 1.10
C HIS A 143 -5.26 4.92 0.09
N LEU A 144 -5.58 4.71 -1.19
CA LEU A 144 -4.71 5.06 -2.30
C LEU A 144 -4.54 6.57 -2.40
N VAL A 145 -3.30 7.04 -2.36
CA VAL A 145 -2.88 8.43 -2.48
C VAL A 145 -1.91 8.60 -3.63
N HIS A 146 -2.00 9.76 -4.27
CA HIS A 146 -1.08 10.23 -5.29
C HIS A 146 -0.28 11.39 -4.73
N VAL A 147 1.05 11.28 -4.77
CA VAL A 147 1.96 12.38 -4.41
C VAL A 147 2.59 12.92 -5.69
N THR A 148 2.51 14.23 -5.87
CA THR A 148 3.23 14.96 -6.91
C THR A 148 4.34 15.77 -6.28
N ILE A 149 5.55 15.71 -6.85
CA ILE A 149 6.68 16.57 -6.47
C ILE A 149 7.25 17.18 -7.75
N LYS A 150 7.23 18.51 -7.86
CA LYS A 150 7.84 19.24 -8.97
C LYS A 150 9.20 19.79 -8.55
N LEU A 151 10.23 19.38 -9.28
CA LEU A 151 11.61 19.77 -9.09
C LEU A 151 12.07 20.61 -10.28
N ASP A 152 12.80 21.69 -10.01
CA ASP A 152 13.53 22.38 -11.08
C ASP A 152 14.76 21.59 -11.55
N THR A 153 15.45 22.13 -12.55
CA THR A 153 16.69 21.55 -13.11
C THR A 153 17.83 21.42 -12.10
N ASN A 154 17.80 22.15 -10.97
CA ASN A 154 18.77 22.04 -9.89
C ASN A 154 18.34 21.00 -8.83
N GLY A 155 17.15 20.42 -8.95
CA GLY A 155 16.55 19.48 -8.01
C GLY A 155 15.80 20.15 -6.85
N SER A 156 15.60 21.47 -6.87
CA SER A 156 14.85 22.18 -5.83
C SER A 156 13.36 21.96 -6.00
N CYS A 157 12.68 21.62 -4.91
CA CYS A 157 11.24 21.39 -4.91
C CYS A 157 10.49 22.72 -4.79
N HIS A 158 9.67 23.05 -5.80
CA HIS A 158 8.82 24.24 -5.78
C HIS A 158 7.37 23.93 -5.43
N GLU A 159 6.93 22.69 -5.70
CA GLU A 159 5.55 22.26 -5.46
C GLU A 159 5.53 20.81 -5.01
N CYS A 160 4.76 20.52 -3.96
CA CYS A 160 4.46 19.16 -3.53
C CYS A 160 3.00 19.08 -3.09
N SER A 161 2.27 18.07 -3.57
CA SER A 161 0.90 17.78 -3.19
C SER A 161 0.71 16.29 -2.88
N MET A 162 -0.29 15.99 -2.05
CA MET A 162 -0.72 14.63 -1.75
C MET A 162 -2.25 14.60 -1.76
N GLU A 163 -2.82 13.81 -2.65
CA GLU A 163 -4.26 13.74 -2.91
C GLU A 163 -4.74 12.29 -2.91
N ASN A 164 -6.02 12.05 -2.62
CA ASN A 164 -6.59 10.72 -2.80
C ASN A 164 -6.68 10.39 -4.30
N MET A 165 -6.40 9.14 -4.68
CA MET A 165 -6.35 8.75 -6.08
C MET A 165 -7.72 8.66 -6.75
N ASN A 166 -8.77 8.50 -5.95
CA ASN A 166 -10.16 8.34 -6.38
C ASN A 166 -11.12 8.77 -5.26
N GLU A 167 -12.41 8.74 -5.55
CA GLU A 167 -13.50 8.97 -4.58
C GLU A 167 -13.92 7.69 -3.84
N TRP A 168 -13.19 6.58 -4.01
CA TRP A 168 -13.49 5.32 -3.34
C TRP A 168 -13.23 5.48 -1.84
N ASN A 169 -14.31 5.48 -1.08
CA ASN A 169 -14.30 5.78 0.35
C ASN A 169 -14.02 4.55 1.24
N LYS A 170 -13.70 3.39 0.64
CA LYS A 170 -13.41 2.17 1.38
C LYS A 170 -11.90 1.96 1.48
N PRO A 171 -11.42 1.36 2.58
CA PRO A 171 -10.00 1.17 2.79
C PRO A 171 -9.40 0.32 1.69
N SER A 172 -8.22 0.69 1.24
CA SER A 172 -7.50 -0.01 0.18
C SER A 172 -6.02 -0.05 0.53
N ASP A 173 -5.39 -1.20 0.41
CA ASP A 173 -3.96 -1.38 0.67
C ASP A 173 -3.41 -2.56 -0.16
N PHE A 174 -2.12 -2.83 -0.05
CA PHE A 174 -1.38 -3.77 -0.91
C PHE A 174 -1.55 -3.41 -2.40
N PRO A 175 -1.17 -2.17 -2.79
CA PRO A 175 -1.24 -1.74 -4.17
C PRO A 175 -0.26 -2.56 -5.03
N ILE A 176 -0.74 -2.99 -6.19
CA ILE A 176 0.06 -3.64 -7.21
C ILE A 176 -0.22 -3.04 -8.58
N ILE A 177 0.75 -3.20 -9.48
CA ILE A 177 0.67 -2.87 -10.90
C ILE A 177 1.17 -4.06 -11.72
N ASN A 178 1.07 -3.98 -13.04
CA ASN A 178 1.88 -4.84 -13.88
C ASN A 178 3.37 -4.50 -13.67
N PRO A 179 4.21 -5.45 -13.21
CA PRO A 179 5.59 -5.17 -12.85
C PRO A 179 6.46 -4.67 -14.02
N GLU A 180 6.07 -4.94 -15.27
CA GLU A 180 6.76 -4.42 -16.48
C GLU A 180 6.68 -2.87 -16.59
N PHE A 181 5.79 -2.24 -15.82
CA PHE A 181 5.57 -0.80 -15.73
C PHE A 181 6.19 -0.17 -14.48
N SER A 182 6.94 -0.93 -13.67
CA SER A 182 7.66 -0.39 -12.51
C SER A 182 8.64 0.71 -12.93
N GLY A 183 8.59 1.87 -12.27
CA GLY A 183 9.41 3.04 -12.64
C GLY A 183 8.85 3.84 -13.83
N LYS A 184 7.79 3.36 -14.49
CA LYS A 184 7.19 3.96 -15.69
C LYS A 184 5.74 4.35 -15.44
N LYS A 185 5.21 5.23 -16.29
CA LYS A 185 3.80 5.62 -16.24
C LYS A 185 2.89 4.40 -16.52
N ASN A 186 2.03 4.10 -15.57
CA ASN A 186 0.96 3.10 -15.65
C ASN A 186 -0.43 3.77 -15.71
N THR A 187 -1.43 3.04 -16.16
CA THR A 187 -2.84 3.47 -16.26
C THR A 187 -3.77 2.74 -15.31
N CYS A 188 -3.35 1.60 -14.76
CA CYS A 188 -4.10 0.76 -13.85
C CYS A 188 -3.31 0.48 -12.58
N ILE A 189 -4.03 0.46 -11.45
CA ILE A 189 -3.52 -0.01 -10.16
C ILE A 189 -4.57 -0.93 -9.54
N TYR A 190 -4.14 -2.00 -8.91
CA TYR A 190 -5.01 -2.94 -8.20
C TYR A 190 -4.64 -2.96 -6.73
N ALA A 191 -5.59 -3.24 -5.85
CA ALA A 191 -5.35 -3.28 -4.41
C ALA A 191 -6.36 -4.20 -3.72
N ALA A 192 -6.00 -4.70 -2.53
CA ALA A 192 -6.96 -5.33 -1.65
C ALA A 192 -7.82 -4.23 -0.98
N THR A 193 -9.13 -4.47 -0.86
CA THR A 193 -10.07 -3.52 -0.26
C THR A 193 -11.18 -4.25 0.49
N SER A 194 -11.95 -3.52 1.30
CA SER A 194 -13.10 -4.06 2.03
C SER A 194 -14.41 -3.67 1.35
N SER A 195 -15.37 -4.58 1.36
CA SER A 195 -16.74 -4.35 0.87
C SER A 195 -17.50 -3.32 1.69
N GLY A 196 -17.13 -3.11 2.96
CA GLY A 196 -17.87 -2.26 3.91
C GLY A 196 -19.19 -2.89 4.38
N LYS A 197 -19.57 -4.07 3.86
CA LYS A 197 -20.88 -4.69 4.09
C LYS A 197 -20.95 -5.50 5.39
N ARG A 198 -19.82 -5.66 6.09
CA ARG A 198 -19.70 -6.49 7.29
C ARG A 198 -19.84 -5.61 8.52
N GLN A 199 -20.95 -5.73 9.24
CA GLN A 199 -21.25 -4.87 10.39
C GLN A 199 -20.14 -4.84 11.46
N ALA A 200 -19.56 -6.00 11.79
CA ALA A 200 -18.51 -6.09 12.81
C ALA A 200 -17.09 -5.78 12.28
N LEU A 201 -16.87 -5.89 10.96
CA LEU A 201 -15.55 -5.79 10.32
C LEU A 201 -15.65 -4.99 9.00
N PRO A 202 -16.10 -3.72 9.02
CA PRO A 202 -16.36 -2.95 7.80
C PRO A 202 -15.11 -2.55 7.02
N HIS A 203 -13.95 -2.50 7.65
CA HIS A 203 -12.70 -1.97 7.07
C HIS A 203 -11.62 -3.03 6.87
N PHE A 204 -11.50 -3.97 7.81
CA PHE A 204 -10.47 -5.01 7.82
C PHE A 204 -11.00 -6.27 8.53
N PRO A 205 -10.65 -7.49 8.10
CA PRO A 205 -9.80 -7.85 6.94
C PRO A 205 -10.44 -7.58 5.58
N PHE A 206 -9.62 -7.51 4.53
CA PHE A 206 -10.08 -7.28 3.16
C PHE A 206 -10.81 -8.49 2.57
N ASP A 207 -11.80 -8.23 1.72
CA ASP A 207 -12.64 -9.26 1.08
C ASP A 207 -12.92 -8.99 -0.41
N MET A 208 -12.22 -8.01 -1.00
CA MET A 208 -12.35 -7.63 -2.40
C MET A 208 -11.01 -7.22 -3.01
N VAL A 209 -10.84 -7.48 -4.30
CA VAL A 209 -9.81 -6.83 -5.14
C VAL A 209 -10.47 -5.65 -5.84
N MET A 210 -9.85 -4.48 -5.79
CA MET A 210 -10.21 -3.35 -6.64
C MET A 210 -9.25 -3.19 -7.82
N LYS A 211 -9.76 -2.65 -8.91
CA LYS A 211 -9.03 -2.07 -10.04
C LYS A 211 -9.39 -0.59 -10.09
N LEU A 212 -8.40 0.29 -10.09
CA LEU A 212 -8.56 1.72 -10.36
C LEU A 212 -7.91 2.05 -11.70
N ASN A 213 -8.70 2.59 -12.63
CA ASN A 213 -8.18 3.23 -13.83
C ASN A 213 -7.77 4.68 -13.49
N LEU A 214 -6.52 5.01 -13.69
CA LEU A 214 -5.92 6.29 -13.29
C LEU A 214 -6.32 7.45 -14.20
N SER A 215 -6.67 7.16 -15.45
CA SER A 215 -7.10 8.15 -16.45
C SER A 215 -8.56 8.55 -16.25
N SER A 216 -9.46 7.57 -16.11
CA SER A 216 -10.90 7.81 -15.95
C SER A 216 -11.33 7.96 -14.48
N LYS A 217 -10.44 7.62 -13.52
CA LYS A 217 -10.72 7.56 -12.07
C LYS A 217 -11.80 6.54 -11.68
N THR A 218 -12.17 5.64 -12.59
CA THR A 218 -13.20 4.63 -12.34
C THR A 218 -12.66 3.46 -11.54
N VAL A 219 -13.46 2.98 -10.59
CA VAL A 219 -13.15 1.80 -9.79
C VAL A 219 -14.05 0.63 -10.18
N SER A 220 -13.44 -0.53 -10.40
CA SER A 220 -14.14 -1.80 -10.59
C SER A 220 -13.67 -2.78 -9.53
N THR A 221 -14.52 -3.73 -9.13
CA THR A 221 -14.19 -4.63 -8.01
C THR A 221 -14.56 -6.08 -8.30
N TRP A 222 -13.84 -6.98 -7.65
CA TRP A 222 -14.20 -8.38 -7.46
C TRP A 222 -14.32 -8.66 -5.97
N SER A 223 -15.36 -9.37 -5.53
CA SER A 223 -15.54 -9.76 -4.13
C SER A 223 -15.44 -11.26 -3.96
N ALA A 224 -14.74 -11.69 -2.91
CA ALA A 224 -14.69 -13.09 -2.50
C ALA A 224 -16.04 -13.60 -1.96
N GLY A 225 -16.96 -12.69 -1.60
CA GLY A 225 -18.27 -13.03 -1.06
C GLY A 225 -18.30 -13.22 0.46
N ALA A 226 -19.41 -13.75 0.96
CA ALA A 226 -19.67 -13.82 2.40
C ALA A 226 -18.69 -14.76 3.14
N ARG A 227 -18.24 -14.32 4.32
CA ARG A 227 -17.36 -15.09 5.23
C ARG A 227 -16.04 -15.55 4.58
N ARG A 228 -15.58 -14.80 3.59
CA ARG A 228 -14.29 -15.00 2.91
C ARG A 228 -13.47 -13.72 3.00
N PHE A 229 -12.15 -13.87 3.08
CA PHE A 229 -11.20 -12.77 3.16
C PHE A 229 -10.04 -13.05 2.22
N ILE A 230 -9.31 -12.02 1.85
CA ILE A 230 -8.21 -12.12 0.89
C ILE A 230 -6.91 -11.52 1.45
N GLY A 231 -5.79 -11.98 0.91
CA GLY A 231 -4.48 -11.35 1.11
C GLY A 231 -4.15 -10.32 0.02
N GLU A 232 -2.86 -10.03 -0.14
CA GLU A 232 -2.34 -9.22 -1.24
C GLU A 232 -2.65 -9.87 -2.61
N PRO A 233 -3.19 -9.11 -3.57
CA PRO A 233 -3.25 -9.54 -4.96
C PRO A 233 -1.86 -9.43 -5.61
N ILE A 234 -1.54 -10.31 -6.56
CA ILE A 234 -0.27 -10.32 -7.31
C ILE A 234 -0.56 -10.30 -8.81
N PHE A 235 0.06 -9.38 -9.56
CA PHE A 235 -0.06 -9.34 -11.02
C PHE A 235 0.97 -10.27 -11.67
N VAL A 236 0.52 -11.10 -12.62
CA VAL A 236 1.36 -12.00 -13.42
C VAL A 236 1.27 -11.58 -14.89
N PRO A 237 2.32 -10.99 -15.47
CA PRO A 237 2.30 -10.55 -16.86
C PRO A 237 2.36 -11.73 -17.83
N LYS A 238 1.54 -11.67 -18.88
CA LYS A 238 1.48 -12.66 -19.97
C LYS A 238 1.94 -12.09 -21.31
N GLY A 239 1.66 -10.81 -21.58
CA GLY A 239 2.07 -10.14 -22.83
C GLY A 239 2.53 -8.71 -22.59
N THR A 240 2.37 -7.87 -23.61
CA THR A 240 2.98 -6.52 -23.66
C THR A 240 2.04 -5.39 -23.25
N GLU A 241 0.72 -5.61 -23.29
CA GLU A 241 -0.23 -4.60 -22.80
C GLU A 241 -0.24 -4.57 -21.28
N GLU A 242 -0.54 -3.41 -20.70
CA GLU A 242 -0.53 -3.23 -19.25
C GLU A 242 -1.43 -4.21 -18.51
N GLU A 243 -2.59 -4.52 -19.07
CA GLU A 243 -3.56 -5.45 -18.49
C GLU A 243 -3.47 -6.87 -19.07
N ASP A 244 -2.47 -7.18 -19.91
CA ASP A 244 -2.35 -8.52 -20.49
C ASP A 244 -1.65 -9.47 -19.52
N GLY A 245 -2.44 -10.08 -18.64
CA GLY A 245 -1.96 -10.94 -17.58
C GLY A 245 -3.07 -11.52 -16.73
N TYR A 246 -2.72 -11.89 -15.51
CA TYR A 246 -3.62 -12.43 -14.51
C TYR A 246 -3.38 -11.77 -13.17
N ILE A 247 -4.41 -11.71 -12.32
CA ILE A 247 -4.25 -11.37 -10.91
C ILE A 247 -4.48 -12.62 -10.08
N LEU A 248 -3.46 -12.98 -9.31
CA LEU A 248 -3.52 -14.06 -8.34
C LEU A 248 -3.87 -13.48 -6.98
N VAL A 249 -4.79 -14.11 -6.26
CA VAL A 249 -5.11 -13.71 -4.89
C VAL A 249 -5.42 -14.94 -4.04
N VAL A 250 -4.84 -14.99 -2.85
CA VAL A 250 -5.19 -16.00 -1.86
C VAL A 250 -6.49 -15.58 -1.18
N GLU A 251 -7.46 -16.47 -1.20
CA GLU A 251 -8.74 -16.35 -0.50
C GLU A 251 -8.80 -17.33 0.67
N TYR A 252 -9.15 -16.86 1.85
CA TYR A 252 -9.47 -17.70 3.01
C TYR A 252 -10.97 -17.71 3.29
N ALA A 253 -11.60 -18.85 3.08
CA ALA A 253 -13.02 -19.10 3.36
C ALA A 253 -13.20 -19.59 4.81
N VAL A 254 -13.57 -18.68 5.71
CA VAL A 254 -13.68 -18.96 7.16
C VAL A 254 -14.80 -19.95 7.47
N SER A 255 -15.89 -19.93 6.69
CA SER A 255 -17.05 -20.82 6.92
C SER A 255 -16.70 -22.30 6.80
N ILE A 256 -15.71 -22.64 5.99
CA ILE A 256 -15.28 -24.02 5.72
C ILE A 256 -13.81 -24.25 6.06
N GLN A 257 -13.15 -23.24 6.65
CA GLN A 257 -11.73 -23.21 7.00
C GLN A 257 -10.87 -23.71 5.84
N ARG A 258 -10.82 -22.93 4.76
CA ARG A 258 -10.17 -23.36 3.52
C ARG A 258 -9.49 -22.21 2.79
N CYS A 259 -8.25 -22.43 2.35
CA CYS A 259 -7.57 -21.53 1.43
C CYS A 259 -7.88 -21.88 -0.03
N TYR A 260 -7.93 -20.86 -0.88
CA TYR A 260 -8.03 -20.98 -2.33
C TYR A 260 -7.02 -20.04 -2.99
N LEU A 261 -6.47 -20.46 -4.11
CA LEU A 261 -5.81 -19.55 -5.05
C LEU A 261 -6.83 -19.16 -6.13
N VAL A 262 -7.21 -17.89 -6.15
CA VAL A 262 -8.12 -17.34 -7.16
C VAL A 262 -7.31 -16.65 -8.25
N ILE A 263 -7.65 -16.92 -9.50
CA ILE A 263 -7.07 -16.29 -10.68
C ILE A 263 -8.14 -15.43 -11.33
N LEU A 264 -7.87 -14.13 -11.43
CA LEU A 264 -8.74 -13.14 -12.03
C LEU A 264 -8.16 -12.65 -13.35
N ASP A 265 -9.04 -12.33 -14.30
CA ASP A 265 -8.71 -11.57 -15.50
C ASP A 265 -8.77 -10.06 -15.17
N PRO A 266 -7.64 -9.34 -15.21
CA PRO A 266 -7.59 -7.91 -14.91
C PRO A 266 -8.47 -7.06 -15.83
N LYS A 267 -8.64 -7.45 -17.10
CA LYS A 267 -9.47 -6.71 -18.08
C LYS A 267 -10.95 -6.77 -17.72
N ARG A 268 -11.35 -7.81 -16.99
CA ARG A 268 -12.75 -8.14 -16.72
C ARG A 268 -13.18 -7.88 -15.28
N ILE A 269 -12.33 -7.27 -14.45
CA ILE A 269 -12.72 -6.88 -13.09
C ILE A 269 -13.95 -5.98 -13.15
N GLY A 270 -15.01 -6.39 -12.44
CA GLY A 270 -16.34 -5.75 -12.49
C GLY A 270 -17.38 -6.50 -13.33
N GLU A 271 -16.95 -7.40 -14.24
CA GLU A 271 -17.85 -8.23 -15.05
C GLU A 271 -18.29 -9.50 -14.30
N SER A 272 -19.18 -10.32 -14.87
CA SER A 272 -19.69 -11.54 -14.22
C SER A 272 -18.70 -12.71 -14.20
N ASP A 273 -17.84 -12.79 -15.21
CA ASP A 273 -16.98 -13.92 -15.59
C ASP A 273 -15.49 -13.55 -15.55
N ARG A 274 -15.14 -12.70 -14.57
CA ARG A 274 -13.77 -12.29 -14.23
C ARG A 274 -12.89 -13.38 -13.63
N VAL A 275 -13.48 -14.44 -13.07
CA VAL A 275 -12.72 -15.51 -12.41
C VAL A 275 -12.34 -16.53 -13.47
N VAL A 276 -11.05 -16.59 -13.79
CA VAL A 276 -10.49 -17.53 -14.76
C VAL A 276 -10.40 -18.93 -14.15
N ALA A 277 -9.89 -19.02 -12.92
CA ALA A 277 -9.75 -20.27 -12.20
C ALA A 277 -9.78 -20.04 -10.69
N ARG A 278 -10.11 -21.10 -9.94
CA ARG A 278 -10.10 -21.09 -8.48
C ARG A 278 -9.67 -22.47 -7.97
N PHE A 279 -8.46 -22.54 -7.44
CA PHE A 279 -7.86 -23.78 -6.96
C PHE A 279 -8.04 -23.91 -5.46
N GLU A 280 -8.61 -25.03 -5.01
CA GLU A 280 -8.70 -25.33 -3.58
C GLU A 280 -7.36 -25.83 -3.06
N VAL A 281 -6.93 -25.29 -1.92
CA VAL A 281 -5.76 -25.79 -1.20
C VAL A 281 -6.19 -26.98 -0.32
N PRO A 282 -5.48 -28.13 -0.35
CA PRO A 282 -5.76 -29.24 0.56
C PRO A 282 -5.79 -28.79 2.02
N LYS A 283 -6.75 -29.29 2.82
CA LYS A 283 -7.02 -28.79 4.18
C LYS A 283 -5.79 -28.79 5.10
N HIS A 284 -4.96 -29.82 4.96
CA HIS A 284 -3.73 -29.99 5.74
C HIS A 284 -2.61 -29.01 5.35
N LEU A 285 -2.78 -28.30 4.23
CA LEU A 285 -1.90 -27.24 3.74
C LEU A 285 -2.53 -25.85 3.88
N ASN A 286 -3.60 -25.70 4.66
CA ASN A 286 -4.10 -24.36 4.99
C ASN A 286 -3.02 -23.56 5.70
N PHE A 287 -2.94 -22.28 5.37
CA PHE A 287 -1.97 -21.34 5.92
C PHE A 287 -2.68 -20.08 6.41
N PRO A 288 -2.11 -19.35 7.39
CA PRO A 288 -2.66 -18.08 7.83
C PRO A 288 -2.64 -17.04 6.70
N LEU A 289 -3.45 -15.99 6.81
CA LEU A 289 -3.35 -14.85 5.92
C LEU A 289 -1.94 -14.26 6.03
N GLY A 290 -1.20 -14.32 4.92
CA GLY A 290 0.10 -13.69 4.77
C GLY A 290 -0.01 -12.21 4.42
N PHE A 291 1.14 -11.58 4.26
CA PHE A 291 1.25 -10.19 3.82
C PHE A 291 1.69 -10.14 2.36
N HIS A 292 3.00 -10.17 2.13
CA HIS A 292 3.57 -9.98 0.81
C HIS A 292 3.94 -11.28 0.11
N GLY A 293 3.90 -11.26 -1.22
CA GLY A 293 4.40 -12.32 -2.08
C GLY A 293 5.01 -11.75 -3.36
N PHE A 294 5.55 -12.64 -4.19
CA PHE A 294 5.99 -12.28 -5.54
C PHE A 294 5.77 -13.45 -6.49
N TRP A 295 5.67 -13.14 -7.78
CA TRP A 295 5.69 -14.13 -8.85
C TRP A 295 7.09 -14.20 -9.45
N ALA A 296 7.65 -15.40 -9.51
CA ALA A 296 8.85 -15.69 -10.28
C ALA A 296 8.47 -16.48 -11.52
N LYS A 297 8.88 -16.01 -12.70
CA LYS A 297 8.85 -16.85 -13.89
C LYS A 297 9.94 -17.92 -13.73
N ASN A 298 9.64 -19.15 -14.12
CA ASN A 298 10.70 -20.13 -14.33
C ASN A 298 11.40 -19.76 -15.63
N ASP A 299 12.68 -19.41 -15.53
CA ASP A 299 13.57 -19.25 -16.69
C ASP A 299 13.92 -20.62 -17.31
#